data_AF-A0AAP5BHW4-F1
#
_entry.id   AF-A0AAP5BHW4-F1
#
_cell.length_a   1.000
_cell.length_b   1.000
_cell.length_c   1.000
_cell.angle_alpha   90.00
_cell.angle_beta   90.00
_cell.angle_gamma   90.00
#
_symmetry.space_group_name_H-M   'P 1'
#
loop_
_entity.id
_entity.type
_entity.pdbx_description
1 polymer ?
#
loop_
_entity_poly.entity_id
_entity_poly.type
_entity_poly.pdbx_seq_one_letter_code
_entity_poly.pdbx_strand_id
1 'polypeptide(L)'
;MQVPVRGPQTQAVFIEQPAGAPPWVIVLFAGDEGVIALDETGPTTMRANFLLRTARYWTSAGDAIAIVDAPSDQSSGMNDAFRLSEAHAQDLHVIV
;
A
#
# COMPACT_ATOMS: atom_id res chain seq x y z
N MET A 1 -8.98 -1.05 3.85
CA MET A 1 -9.81 0.18 3.97
C MET A 1 -9.56 1.10 2.79
N GLN A 2 -10.50 1.99 2.45
CA GLN A 2 -10.34 2.98 1.40
C GLN A 2 -10.07 4.35 2.01
N VAL A 3 -8.98 5.00 1.61
CA VAL A 3 -8.57 6.33 2.10
C VAL A 3 -8.78 7.35 0.99
N PRO A 4 -9.54 8.44 1.21
CA PRO A 4 -9.62 9.55 0.25
C PRO A 4 -8.27 10.26 0.17
N VAL A 5 -7.70 10.41 -1.04
CA VAL A 5 -6.34 10.94 -1.21
C VAL A 5 -6.29 12.26 -1.99
N ARG A 6 -7.08 12.39 -3.06
CA ARG A 6 -7.06 13.57 -3.94
C ARG A 6 -8.37 13.73 -4.70
N GLY A 7 -9.13 14.78 -4.38
CA GLY A 7 -10.44 15.00 -4.98
C GLY A 7 -11.37 13.80 -4.73
N PRO A 8 -11.99 13.19 -5.77
CA PRO A 8 -12.81 12.00 -5.60
C PRO A 8 -12.00 10.70 -5.52
N GLN A 9 -10.67 10.73 -5.67
CA GLN A 9 -9.85 9.52 -5.72
C GLN A 9 -9.58 8.95 -4.34
N THR A 10 -9.58 7.63 -4.27
CA THR A 10 -9.29 6.85 -3.06
C THR A 10 -8.15 5.89 -3.30
N GLN A 11 -7.47 5.49 -2.24
CA GLN A 11 -6.42 4.48 -2.26
C GLN A 11 -6.69 3.41 -1.21
N ALA A 12 -6.59 2.14 -1.62
CA ALA A 12 -6.80 1.03 -0.71
C ALA A 12 -5.55 0.80 0.15
N VAL A 13 -5.76 0.61 1.46
CA VAL A 13 -4.71 0.27 2.42
C VAL A 13 -5.15 -0.96 3.23
N PHE A 14 -4.25 -1.94 3.34
CA PHE A 14 -4.40 -3.10 4.21
C PHE A 14 -3.42 -2.98 5.37
N ILE A 15 -3.91 -3.11 6.60
CA ILE A 15 -3.10 -3.02 7.82
C ILE A 15 -3.14 -4.36 8.54
N GLU A 16 -1.96 -4.86 8.88
CA GLU A 16 -1.79 -5.99 9.81
C GLU A 16 -0.90 -5.52 10.96
N GLN A 17 -1.32 -5.79 12.19
CA GLN A 17 -0.58 -5.37 13.38
C GLN A 17 -0.60 -6.48 14.44
N PRO A 18 0.44 -6.59 15.28
CA PRO A 18 0.42 -7.48 16.44
C PRO A 18 -0.59 -7.01 17.51
N ALA A 19 -0.84 -7.84 18.52
CA ALA A 19 -1.76 -7.50 19.61
C ALA A 19 -1.24 -6.38 20.54
N GLY A 20 0.08 -6.19 20.60
CA GLY A 20 0.72 -5.10 21.36
C GLY A 20 0.78 -3.80 20.58
N ALA A 21 1.24 -2.72 21.21
CA ALA A 21 1.53 -1.46 20.52
C ALA A 21 2.81 -1.64 19.67
N PRO A 22 2.72 -1.58 18.33
CA PRO A 22 3.89 -1.75 17.48
C PRO A 22 4.80 -0.52 17.60
N PRO A 23 6.14 -0.68 17.64
CA PRO A 23 7.06 0.45 17.69
C PRO A 23 7.15 1.17 16.34
N TRP A 24 6.87 0.49 15.23
CA TRP A 24 6.89 1.03 13.88
C TRP A 24 5.70 0.56 13.04
N VAL A 25 5.35 1.36 12.04
CA VAL A 25 4.49 0.97 10.92
C VAL A 25 5.34 0.97 9.66
N ILE A 26 5.50 -0.20 9.05
CA ILE A 26 6.24 -0.37 7.80
C ILE A 26 5.28 -0.24 6.63
N VAL A 27 5.43 0.83 5.85
CA VAL A 27 4.59 1.10 4.67
C VAL A 27 5.21 0.43 3.44
N LEU A 28 4.47 -0.48 2.82
CA LEU A 28 4.94 -1.32 1.72
C LEU A 28 4.22 -0.95 0.42
N PHE A 29 5.00 -0.57 -0.59
CA PHE A 29 4.54 -0.26 -1.94
C PHE A 29 4.98 -1.33 -2.92
N ALA A 30 4.06 -1.88 -3.71
CA ALA A 30 4.45 -2.80 -4.76
C ALA A 30 5.19 -2.09 -5.91
N GLY A 31 6.30 -2.69 -6.34
CA GLY A 31 6.94 -2.35 -7.62
C GLY A 31 6.07 -2.72 -8.84
N ASP A 32 6.68 -2.71 -10.04
CA ASP A 32 6.00 -2.93 -11.32
C ASP A 32 4.87 -1.90 -11.54
N GLU A 33 3.67 -2.29 -11.96
CA GLU A 33 2.52 -1.39 -12.11
C GLU A 33 1.86 -1.01 -10.77
N GLY A 34 2.19 -1.70 -9.66
CA GLY A 34 1.73 -1.36 -8.31
C GLY A 34 0.28 -1.72 -7.97
N VAL A 35 -0.44 -2.38 -8.89
CA VAL A 35 -1.82 -2.83 -8.67
C VAL A 35 -1.82 -4.23 -8.05
N ILE A 36 -2.20 -4.30 -6.79
CA ILE A 36 -2.17 -5.53 -5.97
C ILE A 36 -3.57 -6.03 -5.61
N ALA A 37 -4.60 -5.28 -6.02
CA ALA A 37 -6.01 -5.59 -5.82
C ALA A 37 -6.30 -6.01 -4.38
N LEU A 38 -6.06 -5.08 -3.45
CA LEU A 38 -6.29 -5.30 -2.02
C LEU A 38 -7.75 -5.61 -1.71
N ASP A 39 -7.95 -6.63 -0.88
CA ASP A 39 -9.22 -6.92 -0.21
C ASP A 39 -9.05 -6.93 1.32
N GLU A 40 -10.08 -7.36 2.05
CA GLU A 40 -10.05 -7.51 3.50
C GLU A 40 -9.03 -8.51 4.04
N THR A 41 -8.48 -9.38 3.19
CA THR A 41 -7.46 -10.38 3.50
C THR A 41 -6.05 -9.99 3.01
N GLY A 42 -5.93 -8.87 2.28
CA GLY A 42 -4.68 -8.34 1.77
C GLY A 42 -4.55 -8.39 0.24
N PRO A 43 -3.33 -8.43 -0.31
CA PRO A 43 -3.09 -8.46 -1.76
C PRO A 43 -3.69 -9.70 -2.43
N THR A 44 -4.54 -9.53 -3.45
CA THR A 44 -5.09 -10.67 -4.20
C THR A 44 -4.25 -11.05 -5.41
N THR A 45 -3.54 -10.07 -5.99
CA THR A 45 -2.57 -10.24 -7.07
C THR A 45 -1.16 -9.96 -6.56
N MET A 46 -0.14 -10.27 -7.38
CA MET A 46 1.27 -10.00 -7.06
C MET A 46 1.72 -10.50 -5.67
N ARG A 47 1.14 -11.58 -5.14
CA ARG A 47 1.42 -12.11 -3.79
C ARG A 47 2.89 -12.49 -3.57
N ALA A 48 3.62 -12.78 -4.66
CA ALA A 48 5.06 -13.05 -4.66
C ALA A 48 5.92 -11.80 -4.91
N ASN A 49 5.34 -10.59 -4.90
CA ASN A 49 6.08 -9.34 -5.03
C ASN A 49 7.19 -9.29 -3.98
N PHE A 50 8.39 -8.90 -4.42
CA PHE A 50 9.61 -8.97 -3.61
C PHE A 50 9.48 -8.22 -2.28
N LEU A 51 8.83 -7.05 -2.28
CA LEU A 51 8.69 -6.25 -1.06
C LEU A 51 7.50 -6.76 -0.22
N LEU A 52 6.35 -7.05 -0.84
CA LEU A 52 5.16 -7.48 -0.10
C LEU A 52 5.37 -8.79 0.68
N ARG A 53 6.17 -9.72 0.17
CA ARG A 53 6.49 -10.97 0.88
C ARG A 53 7.26 -10.75 2.19
N THR A 54 7.79 -9.55 2.43
CA THR A 54 8.46 -9.19 3.68
C THR A 54 7.47 -8.82 4.80
N ALA A 55 6.17 -8.65 4.52
CA ALA A 55 5.18 -8.26 5.52
C ALA A 55 5.21 -9.15 6.77
N ARG A 56 5.26 -10.48 6.58
CA ARG A 56 5.36 -11.45 7.69
C ARG A 56 6.64 -11.33 8.51
N TYR A 57 7.74 -10.90 7.90
CA TYR A 57 8.99 -10.68 8.63
C TYR A 57 8.81 -9.53 9.63
N TRP A 58 8.25 -8.39 9.19
CA TRP A 58 8.00 -7.24 10.05
C TRP A 58 6.98 -7.54 11.15
N THR A 59 5.86 -8.18 10.82
CA THR A 59 4.85 -8.54 11.84
C THR A 59 5.37 -9.56 12.85
N SER A 60 6.25 -10.48 12.43
CA SER A 60 6.93 -11.40 13.36
C SER A 60 7.95 -10.72 14.28
N ALA A 61 8.50 -9.57 13.86
CA ALA A 61 9.40 -8.74 14.66
C ALA A 61 8.66 -7.84 15.67
N GLY A 62 7.32 -7.79 15.61
CA GLY A 62 6.49 -6.95 16.48
C GLY A 62 6.12 -5.59 15.90
N ASP A 63 6.41 -5.34 14.62
CA ASP A 63 6.01 -4.13 13.91
C ASP A 63 4.63 -4.30 13.25
N ALA A 64 3.95 -3.19 12.96
CA ALA A 64 2.79 -3.19 12.07
C ALA A 64 3.23 -2.98 10.62
N ILE A 65 2.40 -3.43 9.68
CA ILE A 65 2.57 -3.17 8.25
C ILE A 65 1.34 -2.44 7.71
N ALA A 66 1.57 -1.57 6.73
CA ALA A 66 0.54 -0.99 5.90
C ALA A 66 0.90 -1.25 4.43
N ILE A 67 0.10 -2.08 3.75
CA ILE A 67 0.27 -2.33 2.32
C ILE A 67 -0.66 -1.37 1.57
N VAL A 68 -0.12 -0.70 0.55
CA VAL A 68 -0.82 0.34 -0.20
C VAL A 68 -0.99 -0.10 -1.65
N ASP A 69 -2.22 -0.05 -2.15
CA ASP A 69 -2.55 -0.33 -3.56
C ASP A 69 -2.43 0.91 -4.43
N ALA A 70 -2.59 0.77 -5.75
CA ALA A 70 -2.71 1.91 -6.64
C ALA A 70 -3.95 2.78 -6.31
N PRO A 71 -3.89 4.11 -6.52
CA PRO A 71 -5.07 4.98 -6.45
C PRO A 71 -6.18 4.53 -7.42
N SER A 72 -7.44 4.89 -7.12
CA SER A 72 -8.62 4.46 -7.88
C SER A 72 -8.60 4.87 -9.36
N ASP A 73 -7.99 6.01 -9.70
CA ASP A 73 -7.77 6.47 -11.07
C ASP A 73 -6.59 5.78 -11.78
N GLN A 74 -5.83 4.95 -11.08
CA GLN A 74 -4.72 4.14 -11.59
C GLN A 74 -4.94 2.64 -11.38
N SER A 75 -6.21 2.20 -11.33
CA SER A 75 -6.60 0.81 -11.09
C SER A 75 -6.12 -0.18 -12.17
N SER A 76 -5.66 0.31 -13.33
CA SER A 76 -5.05 -0.49 -14.40
C SER A 76 -3.51 -0.53 -14.34
N GLY A 77 -2.88 0.22 -13.44
CA GLY A 77 -1.42 0.33 -13.35
C GLY A 77 -0.96 1.78 -13.25
N MET A 78 0.11 2.00 -12.48
CA MET A 78 0.81 3.26 -12.38
C MET A 78 2.08 3.23 -13.23
N ASN A 79 2.08 3.97 -14.34
CA ASN A 79 3.27 4.19 -15.14
C ASN A 79 4.26 5.17 -14.48
N ASP A 80 5.49 5.26 -15.01
CA ASP A 80 6.55 6.12 -14.48
C ASP A 80 6.17 7.60 -14.40
N ALA A 81 5.44 8.11 -15.39
CA ALA A 81 5.01 9.51 -15.42
C ALA A 81 4.08 9.83 -14.24
N PHE A 82 3.13 8.93 -13.92
CA PHE A 82 2.29 9.07 -12.74
C PHE A 82 3.10 8.90 -11.46
N ARG A 83 3.95 7.86 -11.36
CA ARG A 83 4.74 7.56 -10.15
C ARG A 83 5.65 8.72 -9.73
N LEU A 84 6.18 9.46 -10.70
CA LEU A 84 7.05 10.62 -10.49
C LEU A 84 6.29 11.96 -10.42
N SER A 85 4.96 11.94 -10.53
CA SER A 85 4.14 13.14 -10.54
C SER A 85 3.86 13.69 -9.14
N GLU A 86 3.53 14.97 -9.10
CA GLU A 86 3.01 15.63 -7.89
C GLU A 86 1.68 15.02 -7.41
N ALA A 87 0.87 14.48 -8.33
CA ALA A 87 -0.37 13.78 -8.00
C ALA A 87 -0.11 12.56 -7.12
N HIS A 88 0.82 11.68 -7.51
CA HIS A 88 1.18 10.53 -6.70
C HIS A 88 1.84 10.94 -5.37
N ALA A 89 2.68 11.98 -5.37
CA ALA A 89 3.26 12.50 -4.14
C ALA A 89 2.20 13.05 -3.16
N GLN A 90 1.18 13.75 -3.66
CA GLN A 90 0.05 14.21 -2.88
C GLN A 90 -0.75 13.03 -2.32
N ASP A 91 -0.98 12.00 -3.13
CA ASP A 91 -1.71 10.82 -2.68
C ASP A 91 -0.96 10.13 -1.53
N LEU A 92 0.37 9.96 -1.66
CA LEU A 92 1.21 9.39 -0.61
C LEU A 92 1.30 10.25 0.65
N HIS A 93 1.30 11.58 0.54
CA HIS A 93 1.31 12.48 1.70
C HIS A 93 0.08 12.31 2.61
N VAL A 94 -1.03 11.81 2.09
CA VAL A 94 -2.21 11.48 2.91
C VAL A 94 -2.04 10.13 3.63
N ILE A 95 -1.24 9.22 3.06
CA ILE A 95 -1.00 7.88 3.61
C ILE A 95 0.10 7.87 4.67
N VAL A 96 1.16 8.67 4.51
CA VAL A 96 2.35 8.71 5.40
C VAL A 96 2.48 10.02 6.15
#